data_AF-A0AAD1CFZ4-F1
#
_entry.id   AF-A0AAD1CFZ4-F1
#
_cell.length_a   1.000
_cell.length_b   1.000
_cell.length_c   1.000
_cell.angle_alpha   90.00
_cell.angle_beta   90.00
_cell.angle_gamma   90.00
#
_symmetry.space_group_name_H-M   'P 1'
#
loop_
_entity.id
_entity.type
_entity.pdbx_description
1 polymer ?
#
loop_
_entity_poly.entity_id
_entity_poly.type
_entity_poly.pdbx_seq_one_letter_code
_entity_poly.pdbx_strand_id
1 'polypeptide(L)'
;MDTANNTTQNTSSNSKKLGWSKSDTVWVLGLYGTAVGADITEVIEEHFGAKMGQLITILYFFAIYPILLVYSVALTNTVESFMRHQLHMTPPARPILALVLILGLMAIVRLGE
;
A
#
# COMPACT_ATOMS: atom_id res chain seq x y z
N MET A 1 62.00 -32.38 11.02
CA MET A 1 61.90 -30.93 10.77
C MET A 1 61.06 -30.70 9.53
N ASP A 2 59.83 -30.25 9.79
CA ASP A 2 59.16 -29.11 9.16
C ASP A 2 58.73 -29.19 7.68
N THR A 3 57.50 -29.69 7.51
CA THR A 3 56.32 -28.95 7.03
C THR A 3 56.58 -27.61 6.31
N ALA A 4 56.26 -27.55 5.01
CA ALA A 4 55.41 -26.53 4.39
C ALA A 4 55.38 -26.69 2.86
N ASN A 5 54.28 -27.18 2.29
CA ASN A 5 53.98 -27.02 0.87
C ASN A 5 52.48 -26.78 0.62
N ASN A 6 52.17 -25.51 0.40
CA ASN A 6 51.39 -25.01 -0.74
C ASN A 6 50.00 -25.61 -0.97
N THR A 7 48.99 -25.00 -0.36
CA THR A 7 47.63 -24.95 -0.92
C THR A 7 47.32 -23.50 -1.28
N THR A 8 47.70 -23.12 -2.50
CA THR A 8 47.20 -21.91 -3.15
C THR A 8 45.82 -22.21 -3.71
N GLN A 9 44.78 -21.76 -3.02
CA GLN A 9 43.46 -21.53 -3.62
C GLN A 9 43.20 -20.03 -3.55
N ASN A 10 43.64 -19.35 -4.60
CA ASN A 10 43.37 -17.97 -4.88
C ASN A 10 42.12 -17.96 -5.78
N THR A 11 40.95 -17.56 -5.28
CA THR A 11 39.86 -17.08 -6.16
C THR A 11 38.95 -16.13 -5.38
N SER A 12 39.11 -14.84 -5.70
CA SER A 12 38.05 -13.83 -5.87
C SER A 12 36.99 -13.72 -4.77
N SER A 13 37.05 -12.61 -4.02
CA SER A 13 35.91 -11.97 -3.35
C SER A 13 34.78 -12.93 -2.95
N ASN A 14 34.87 -13.51 -1.76
CA ASN A 14 33.74 -14.21 -1.14
C ASN A 14 32.66 -13.19 -0.74
N SER A 15 32.09 -12.50 -1.73
CA SER A 15 30.71 -12.06 -1.65
C SER A 15 29.94 -13.36 -1.64
N LYS A 16 29.63 -13.89 -0.44
CA LYS A 16 28.57 -14.89 -0.31
C LYS A 16 27.40 -14.28 -1.07
N LYS A 17 27.13 -14.80 -2.27
CA LYS A 17 25.99 -14.39 -3.08
C LYS A 17 24.82 -14.50 -2.12
N LEU A 18 24.23 -13.37 -1.74
CA LEU A 18 23.03 -13.31 -0.91
C LEU A 18 21.89 -13.85 -1.78
N GLY A 19 21.98 -15.16 -2.06
CA GLY A 19 21.05 -15.90 -2.86
C GLY A 19 19.86 -16.16 -1.96
N TRP A 20 18.75 -15.55 -2.33
CA TRP A 20 17.45 -15.73 -1.69
C TRP A 20 17.25 -17.21 -1.32
N SER A 21 17.14 -17.46 -0.02
CA SER A 21 16.97 -18.81 0.52
C SER A 21 15.53 -19.27 0.31
N LYS A 22 15.31 -20.59 0.22
CA LYS A 22 13.96 -21.14 0.19
C LYS A 22 13.15 -20.73 1.41
N SER A 23 13.81 -20.57 2.56
CA SER A 23 13.21 -20.03 3.78
C SER A 23 12.67 -18.63 3.57
N ASP A 24 13.41 -17.77 2.87
CA ASP A 24 13.01 -16.39 2.60
C ASP A 24 11.74 -16.35 1.73
N THR A 25 11.57 -17.33 0.83
CA THR A 25 10.34 -17.47 0.03
C THR A 25 9.15 -17.89 0.91
N VAL A 26 9.36 -18.80 1.86
CA VAL A 26 8.31 -19.28 2.77
C VAL A 26 7.88 -18.21 3.77
N TRP A 27 8.84 -17.43 4.29
CA TRP A 27 8.55 -16.29 5.17
C TRP A 27 7.81 -15.18 4.43
N VAL A 28 8.23 -14.86 3.21
CA VAL A 28 7.53 -13.87 2.39
C VAL A 28 6.14 -14.37 2.02
N LEU A 29 5.95 -15.64 1.64
CA LEU A 29 4.62 -16.18 1.34
C LEU A 29 3.67 -16.12 2.54
N GLY A 30 4.17 -16.39 3.75
CA GLY A 30 3.38 -16.27 4.99
C GLY A 30 3.01 -14.82 5.33
N LEU A 31 3.91 -13.88 5.04
CA LEU A 31 3.68 -12.45 5.24
C LEU A 31 2.69 -11.87 4.22
N TYR A 32 2.67 -12.38 2.99
CA TYR A 32 1.66 -12.01 1.98
C TYR A 32 0.31 -12.71 2.21
N GLY A 33 0.31 -13.93 2.75
CA GLY A 33 -0.90 -14.72 3.02
C GLY A 33 -1.76 -14.22 4.19
N THR A 34 -1.21 -13.37 5.06
CA THR A 34 -1.85 -12.85 6.30
C THR A 34 -2.17 -11.34 6.24
N ALA A 35 -2.01 -10.69 5.07
CA ALA A 35 -1.93 -9.23 5.00
C ALA A 35 -3.10 -8.51 4.33
N VAL A 36 -4.04 -9.19 3.66
CA VAL A 36 -4.87 -8.47 2.66
C VAL A 36 -6.34 -8.26 3.04
N GLY A 37 -6.87 -8.87 4.11
CA GLY A 37 -8.16 -8.37 4.63
C GLY A 37 -9.00 -9.28 5.51
N ALA A 38 -8.66 -10.55 5.66
CA ALA A 38 -9.40 -11.48 6.52
C ALA A 38 -8.86 -11.49 7.96
N ASP A 39 -7.55 -11.29 8.15
CA ASP A 39 -6.86 -11.68 9.38
C ASP A 39 -7.29 -10.92 10.64
N ILE A 40 -7.48 -9.59 10.59
CA ILE A 40 -7.81 -8.86 11.83
C ILE A 40 -9.23 -9.14 12.33
N THR A 41 -10.18 -9.40 11.42
CA THR A 41 -11.58 -9.61 11.80
C THR A 41 -11.80 -11.07 12.22
N GLU A 42 -11.15 -12.01 11.52
CA GLU A 42 -11.18 -13.45 11.80
C GLU A 42 -10.55 -13.79 13.16
N VAL A 43 -9.39 -13.19 13.49
CA VAL A 43 -8.72 -13.41 14.80
C VAL A 43 -9.55 -12.85 15.97
N ILE A 44 -10.31 -11.78 15.75
CA ILE A 44 -11.20 -11.21 16.78
C ILE A 44 -12.47 -12.05 16.92
N GLU A 45 -12.97 -12.62 15.82
CA GLU A 45 -14.13 -13.50 15.81
C GLU A 45 -13.85 -14.84 16.51
N GLU A 46 -12.63 -15.37 16.36
CA GLU A 46 -12.20 -16.63 17.00
C GLU A 46 -11.97 -16.48 18.51
N HIS A 47 -11.47 -15.32 18.97
CA HIS A 47 -11.19 -15.06 20.39
C HIS A 47 -12.36 -14.46 21.18
N PHE A 48 -13.31 -13.78 20.51
CA PHE A 48 -14.43 -13.10 21.17
C PHE A 48 -15.82 -13.43 20.61
N GLY A 49 -15.92 -14.30 19.60
CA GLY A 49 -17.17 -14.79 19.01
C GLY A 49 -17.77 -13.91 17.91
N ALA A 50 -18.66 -14.50 17.08
CA ALA A 50 -19.31 -13.89 15.91
C ALA A 50 -19.90 -12.48 16.10
N LYS A 51 -20.27 -12.12 17.34
CA LYS A 51 -20.80 -10.79 17.65
C LYS A 51 -19.74 -9.68 17.59
N MET A 52 -18.47 -10.00 17.82
CA MET A 52 -17.38 -9.01 17.81
C MET A 52 -16.89 -8.70 16.41
N GLY A 53 -16.97 -9.65 15.47
CA GLY A 53 -16.71 -9.39 14.05
C GLY A 53 -17.59 -8.26 13.51
N GLN A 54 -18.89 -8.28 13.83
CA GLN A 54 -19.82 -7.21 13.44
C GLN A 54 -19.43 -5.83 14.04
N LEU A 55 -18.97 -5.80 15.29
CA LEU A 55 -18.55 -4.55 15.94
C LEU A 55 -17.31 -3.96 15.24
N ILE A 56 -16.34 -4.81 14.87
CA ILE A 56 -15.15 -4.41 14.13
C ILE A 56 -15.50 -3.94 12.73
N THR A 57 -16.42 -4.59 12.02
CA THR A 57 -16.89 -4.12 10.70
C THR A 57 -17.53 -2.73 10.78
N ILE A 58 -18.37 -2.49 11.81
CA ILE A 58 -18.99 -1.18 12.03
C ILE A 58 -17.93 -0.13 12.37
N LEU A 59 -16.99 -0.47 13.25
CA LEU A 59 -15.90 0.42 13.65
C LEU A 59 -14.97 0.73 12.47
N TYR A 60 -14.69 -0.26 11.62
CA TYR A 60 -13.91 -0.12 10.39
C TYR A 60 -14.58 0.84 9.41
N PHE A 61 -15.89 0.68 9.20
CA PHE A 61 -16.68 1.61 8.39
C PHE A 61 -16.60 3.03 8.97
N PHE A 62 -16.78 3.17 10.29
CA PHE A 62 -16.75 4.47 10.96
C PHE A 62 -15.36 5.11 11.00
N ALA A 63 -14.27 4.33 10.96
CA ALA A 63 -12.91 4.85 10.93
C ALA A 63 -12.50 5.27 9.51
N ILE A 64 -12.76 4.44 8.51
CA ILE A 64 -12.28 4.67 7.14
C ILE A 64 -13.12 5.68 6.40
N TYR A 65 -14.45 5.65 6.59
CA TYR A 65 -15.34 6.56 5.87
C TYR A 65 -14.99 8.05 6.09
N PRO A 66 -14.78 8.54 7.33
CA PRO A 66 -14.38 9.93 7.56
C PRO A 66 -12.98 10.25 7.03
N ILE A 67 -12.03 9.31 7.11
CA ILE A 67 -10.67 9.51 6.58
C ILE A 67 -10.73 9.77 5.07
N LEU A 68 -11.48 8.94 4.34
CA LEU A 68 -11.68 9.10 2.89
C LEU A 68 -12.41 10.41 2.56
N LEU A 69 -13.38 10.81 3.38
CA LEU A 69 -14.15 12.04 3.18
C LEU A 69 -13.27 13.28 3.34
N VAL A 70 -12.49 13.38 4.43
CA VAL A 70 -11.54 14.48 4.66
C VAL A 70 -10.49 14.53 3.55
N TYR A 71 -9.97 13.37 3.14
CA TYR A 71 -8.99 13.29 2.06
C TYR A 71 -9.56 13.78 0.72
N SER A 72 -10.80 13.40 0.39
CA SER A 72 -11.48 13.85 -0.83
C SER A 72 -11.70 15.37 -0.85
N VAL A 73 -12.07 15.96 0.29
CA VAL A 73 -12.20 17.42 0.45
C VAL A 73 -10.84 18.11 0.29
N ALA A 74 -9.78 17.54 0.88
CA ALA A 74 -8.41 18.06 0.75
C ALA A 74 -7.89 18.00 -0.69
N LEU A 75 -8.17 16.93 -1.43
CA LEU A 75 -7.83 16.79 -2.84
C LEU A 75 -8.55 17.85 -3.68
N THR A 76 -9.86 18.00 -3.46
CA THR A 76 -10.66 19.01 -4.15
C THR A 76 -10.14 20.43 -3.87
N ASN A 77 -9.75 20.73 -2.62
CA ASN A 77 -9.15 22.02 -2.25
C ASN A 77 -7.78 22.25 -2.92
N THR A 78 -6.95 21.21 -3.03
CA THR A 78 -5.63 21.28 -3.69
C THR A 78 -5.80 21.55 -5.19
N VAL A 79 -6.71 20.85 -5.86
CA VAL A 79 -7.01 21.04 -7.28
C VAL A 79 -7.64 22.42 -7.53
N GLU A 80 -8.54 22.88 -6.65
CA GLU A 80 -9.11 24.22 -6.72
C GLU A 80 -8.00 25.30 -6.62
N SER A 81 -7.04 25.11 -5.72
CA SER A 81 -5.90 26.01 -5.57
C SER A 81 -4.98 25.98 -6.79
N PHE A 82 -4.67 24.79 -7.34
CA PHE A 82 -3.89 24.65 -8.56
C PHE A 82 -4.57 25.35 -9.75
N MET A 83 -5.88 25.18 -9.91
CA MET A 83 -6.64 25.80 -10.98
C MET A 83 -6.69 27.32 -10.85
N ARG A 84 -6.80 27.86 -9.62
CA ARG A 84 -6.75 29.30 -9.38
C ARG A 84 -5.37 29.91 -9.63
N HIS A 85 -4.33 29.30 -9.08
CA HIS A 85 -2.99 29.89 -9.08
C HIS A 85 -2.20 29.60 -10.36
N GLN A 86 -2.44 28.46 -11.02
CA GLN A 86 -1.68 28.06 -12.21
C GLN A 86 -2.49 28.20 -13.50
N LEU A 87 -3.77 27.84 -13.48
CA LEU A 87 -4.63 27.94 -14.67
C LEU A 87 -5.36 29.28 -14.79
N HIS A 88 -5.27 30.15 -13.79
CA HIS A 88 -5.99 31.44 -13.69
C HIS A 88 -7.50 31.34 -13.98
N MET A 89 -8.09 30.16 -13.84
CA MET A 89 -9.53 29.97 -14.01
C MET A 89 -10.24 30.21 -12.69
N THR A 90 -11.35 30.94 -12.74
CA THR A 90 -12.24 31.09 -11.59
C THR A 90 -12.81 29.71 -11.25
N PRO A 91 -12.67 29.23 -10.00
CA PRO A 91 -13.03 27.87 -9.66
C PRO A 91 -14.55 27.72 -9.70
N PRO A 92 -15.09 26.80 -10.52
CA PRO A 92 -16.51 26.49 -10.50
C PRO A 92 -16.88 25.78 -9.19
N ALA A 93 -18.19 25.65 -8.93
CA ALA A 93 -18.70 25.09 -7.69
C ALA A 93 -18.04 23.73 -7.33
N ARG A 94 -17.64 23.58 -6.06
CA ARG A 94 -16.95 22.40 -5.50
C ARG A 94 -17.48 21.03 -5.98
N PRO A 95 -18.81 20.76 -5.99
CA PRO A 95 -19.31 19.45 -6.45
C PRO A 95 -19.13 19.22 -7.96
N ILE A 96 -19.18 20.28 -8.77
CA ILE A 96 -18.95 20.20 -10.22
C ILE A 96 -17.48 19.90 -10.49
N LEU A 97 -16.58 20.54 -9.74
CA LEU A 97 -15.14 20.28 -9.84
C LEU A 97 -14.82 18.81 -9.56
N ALA A 98 -15.37 18.26 -8.48
CA ALA A 98 -15.15 16.86 -8.10
C ALA A 98 -15.68 15.89 -9.16
N LEU A 99 -16.86 16.16 -9.73
CA LEU A 99 -17.44 15.33 -10.79
C LEU A 99 -16.57 15.33 -12.06
N VAL A 100 -16.12 16.51 -12.50
CA VAL A 100 -15.22 16.64 -13.66
C VAL A 100 -13.89 15.95 -13.39
N LEU A 101 -13.35 16.08 -12.17
CA LEU A 101 -12.10 15.45 -11.77
C LEU A 101 -12.20 13.92 -11.80
N ILE A 102 -13.28 13.35 -11.25
CA ILE A 102 -13.52 11.90 -11.27
C ILE A 102 -13.62 11.38 -12.71
N LEU A 103 -14.43 12.03 -13.56
CA LEU A 103 -14.55 11.62 -14.97
C LEU A 103 -13.23 11.77 -15.73
N GLY A 104 -12.50 12.85 -15.47
CA GLY A 104 -11.19 13.11 -16.07
C GLY A 104 -10.15 12.05 -15.70
N LEU A 105 -10.02 11.73 -14.41
CA LEU A 105 -9.12 10.67 -13.96
C LEU A 105 -9.53 9.29 -14.48
N MET A 106 -10.82 8.96 -14.51
CA MET A 106 -11.31 7.68 -15.04
C MET A 106 -11.04 7.53 -16.54
N ALA A 107 -11.15 8.62 -17.30
CA ALA A 107 -10.79 8.65 -18.72
C ALA A 107 -9.28 8.50 -18.94
N ILE A 108 -8.45 9.19 -18.14
CA ILE A 108 -6.99 9.08 -18.21
C ILE A 108 -6.53 7.65 -17.91
N VAL A 109 -7.04 7.05 -16.83
CA VAL A 109 -6.71 5.67 -16.46
C VAL A 109 -7.07 4.71 -17.60
N ARG A 110 -8.25 4.86 -18.20
CA ARG A 110 -8.70 4.01 -19.30
C ARG A 110 -7.99 4.23 -20.63
N LEU A 111 -7.36 5.39 -20.83
CA LEU A 111 -6.51 5.69 -21.99
C LEU A 111 -5.03 5.31 -21.76
N GLY A 112 -4.63 5.08 -20.51
CA GLY A 112 -3.29 4.70 -20.09
C GLY A 112 -3.10 3.20 -19.81
N GLU A 113 -4.19 2.42 -19.88
CA GLU A 113 -4.18 0.95 -20.09
C GLU A 113 -3.90 0.64 -21.56
#